data_AF-A0A397EAS0-F1
#
_entry.id   AF-A0A397EAS0-F1
#
_cell.length_a   1.000
_cell.length_b   1.000
_cell.length_c   1.000
_cell.angle_alpha   90.00
_cell.angle_beta   90.00
_cell.angle_gamma   90.00
#
_symmetry.space_group_name_H-M   'P 1'
#
loop_
_entity.id
_entity.type
_entity.pdbx_description
1 polymer ?
#
loop_
_entity_poly.entity_id
_entity_poly.type
_entity_poly.pdbx_seq_one_letter_code
_entity_poly.pdbx_strand_id
1 'polypeptide(L)'
;MKGEFADLLAKVQKVMLSCKALNNVAELKKLTSLKPRLFQAPRWSSAFEILVRLQKLLPSLERMPKREKLKMPSKAMLKRMERSLPLLTKWQSVTKYLQRRHCSAANVRVIFDKVLSEWPSMESRFASEASIVHWKEFEHAVVVSLLLTSSPIMSAPTSVAMEEALELVGVVGREGPSNSSTLTVHDDVVSLKK
;
A
#
# COMPACT_ATOMS: atom_id res chain seq x y z
N MET A 1 -13.44 5.96 -5.63
CA MET A 1 -12.96 4.57 -5.80
C MET A 1 -14.18 3.68 -6.05
N LYS A 2 -14.60 3.52 -7.31
CA LYS A 2 -15.58 2.49 -7.72
C LYS A 2 -14.74 1.25 -8.00
N GLY A 3 -14.98 0.16 -7.28
CA GLY A 3 -14.17 -1.05 -7.40
C GLY A 3 -14.53 -2.08 -6.34
N GLU A 4 -13.96 -3.27 -6.46
CA GLU A 4 -14.28 -4.46 -5.66
C GLU A 4 -14.25 -4.20 -4.14
N PHE A 5 -13.39 -3.27 -3.66
CA PHE A 5 -13.22 -2.94 -2.25
C PHE A 5 -14.08 -1.78 -1.72
N ALA A 6 -14.90 -1.14 -2.55
CA ALA A 6 -15.60 0.07 -2.18
C ALA A 6 -16.58 -0.14 -1.00
N ASP A 7 -17.30 -1.26 -1.02
CA ASP A 7 -18.25 -1.67 0.02
C ASP A 7 -17.52 -1.94 1.35
N LEU A 8 -16.39 -2.66 1.28
CA LEU A 8 -15.54 -2.96 2.42
C LEU A 8 -14.98 -1.68 3.02
N LEU A 9 -14.37 -0.82 2.21
CA LEU A 9 -13.81 0.45 2.68
C LEU A 9 -14.88 1.34 3.32
N ALA A 10 -16.09 1.41 2.75
CA ALA A 10 -17.19 2.16 3.36
C ALA A 10 -17.61 1.59 4.72
N LYS A 11 -17.63 0.26 4.86
CA LYS A 11 -17.94 -0.41 6.13
C LYS A 11 -16.85 -0.18 7.17
N VAL A 12 -15.58 -0.34 6.79
CA VAL A 12 -14.43 -0.09 7.66
C VAL A 12 -14.38 1.37 8.09
N GLN A 13 -14.64 2.31 7.19
CA GLN A 13 -14.72 3.73 7.50
C GLN A 13 -15.76 4.02 8.59
N LYS A 14 -16.96 3.40 8.50
CA LYS A 14 -18.00 3.53 9.53
C LYS A 14 -17.52 3.01 10.88
N VAL A 15 -16.86 1.85 10.92
CA VAL A 15 -16.28 1.29 12.16
C VAL A 15 -15.25 2.25 12.75
N MET A 16 -14.33 2.77 11.94
CA MET A 16 -13.30 3.70 12.39
C MET A 16 -13.90 5.00 12.94
N LEU A 17 -14.96 5.53 12.31
CA LEU A 17 -15.70 6.68 12.81
C LEU A 17 -16.40 6.38 14.14
N SER A 18 -17.06 5.22 14.26
CA SER A 18 -17.66 4.79 15.53
C SER A 18 -16.62 4.66 16.64
N CYS A 19 -15.43 4.13 16.34
CA CYS A 19 -14.33 4.04 17.31
C CYS A 19 -13.80 5.41 17.73
N LYS A 20 -14.01 6.47 16.94
CA LYS A 20 -13.63 7.87 17.29
C LYS A 20 -14.65 8.58 18.17
N ALA A 21 -15.83 8.01 18.42
CA ALA A 21 -16.78 8.58 19.36
C ALA A 21 -16.20 8.57 20.79
N LEU A 22 -16.43 9.64 21.57
CA LEU A 22 -15.81 9.88 22.89
C LEU A 22 -15.80 8.65 23.80
N ASN A 23 -16.96 8.03 24.01
CA ASN A 23 -17.12 6.85 24.86
C ASN A 23 -16.31 5.66 24.32
N ASN A 24 -16.33 5.44 23.00
CA ASN A 24 -15.62 4.33 22.38
C ASN A 24 -14.11 4.55 22.39
N VAL A 25 -13.63 5.79 22.25
CA VAL A 25 -12.21 6.13 22.38
C VAL A 25 -11.71 5.84 23.80
N ALA A 26 -12.49 6.22 24.82
CA ALA A 26 -12.12 5.96 26.21
C ALA A 26 -11.99 4.46 26.48
N GLU A 27 -12.93 3.65 26.00
CA GLU A 27 -12.85 2.18 26.13
C GLU A 27 -11.70 1.59 25.30
N LEU A 28 -11.53 2.04 24.06
CA LEU A 28 -10.47 1.52 23.19
C LEU A 28 -9.07 1.80 23.75
N LYS A 29 -8.87 2.98 24.37
CA LYS A 29 -7.60 3.34 25.04
C LYS A 29 -7.22 2.40 26.18
N LYS A 30 -8.20 1.78 26.86
CA LYS A 30 -7.95 0.78 27.91
C LYS A 30 -7.43 -0.54 27.32
N LEU A 31 -7.74 -0.81 26.05
CA LEU A 31 -7.43 -2.09 25.39
C LEU A 31 -6.21 -2.01 24.47
N THR A 32 -5.94 -0.84 23.89
CA THR A 32 -4.83 -0.64 22.95
C THR A 32 -4.39 0.83 22.87
N SER A 33 -3.10 1.03 22.58
CA SER A 33 -2.54 2.35 22.22
C SER A 33 -2.85 2.77 20.77
N LEU A 34 -3.35 1.84 19.94
CA LEU A 34 -3.67 2.09 18.54
C LEU A 34 -4.89 3.00 18.38
N LYS A 35 -4.74 4.05 17.56
CA LYS A 35 -5.83 4.98 17.24
C LYS A 35 -6.57 4.56 15.96
N PRO A 36 -7.89 4.77 15.84
CA PRO A 36 -8.60 4.61 14.57
C PRO A 36 -8.03 5.54 13.49
N ARG A 37 -8.02 5.08 12.24
CA ARG A 37 -7.55 5.88 11.08
C ARG A 37 -8.69 6.04 10.08
N LEU A 38 -8.82 7.23 9.49
CA LEU A 38 -9.85 7.52 8.50
C LEU A 38 -9.30 7.41 7.08
N PHE A 39 -10.13 6.88 6.19
CA PHE A 39 -9.89 6.79 4.76
C PHE A 39 -10.02 8.16 4.10
N GLN A 40 -9.04 8.50 3.28
CA GLN A 40 -9.03 9.67 2.38
C GLN A 40 -9.35 9.19 0.96
N ALA A 41 -10.59 9.43 0.52
CA ALA A 41 -11.17 8.85 -0.70
C ALA A 41 -10.30 8.87 -1.98
N PRO A 42 -9.55 9.93 -2.31
CA PRO A 42 -8.73 9.96 -3.52
C PRO A 42 -7.38 9.25 -3.38
N ARG A 43 -6.93 8.92 -2.17
CA ARG A 43 -5.58 8.39 -1.94
C ARG A 43 -5.62 6.88 -1.69
N TRP A 44 -5.18 6.10 -2.68
CA TRP A 44 -5.03 4.64 -2.58
C TRP A 44 -4.30 4.21 -1.30
N SER A 45 -3.17 4.84 -0.97
CA SER A 45 -2.41 4.47 0.23
C SER A 45 -3.23 4.59 1.51
N SER A 46 -4.13 5.56 1.60
CA SER A 46 -5.05 5.67 2.73
C SER A 46 -6.07 4.52 2.79
N ALA A 47 -6.50 3.98 1.65
CA ALA A 47 -7.35 2.79 1.58
C ALA A 47 -6.61 1.55 2.09
N PHE A 48 -5.35 1.36 1.70
CA PHE A 48 -4.53 0.27 2.24
C PHE A 48 -4.35 0.41 3.76
N GLU A 49 -3.96 1.61 4.21
CA GLU A 49 -3.62 1.86 5.60
C GLU A 49 -4.81 1.71 6.56
N ILE A 50 -6.04 2.04 6.14
CA ILE A 50 -7.23 1.84 6.96
C ILE A 50 -7.55 0.35 7.15
N LEU A 51 -7.33 -0.48 6.12
CA LEU A 51 -7.53 -1.93 6.19
C LEU A 51 -6.52 -2.58 7.13
N VAL A 52 -5.23 -2.23 6.98
CA VAL A 52 -4.17 -2.67 7.90
C VAL A 52 -4.46 -2.21 9.33
N ARG A 53 -4.93 -0.98 9.51
CA ARG A 53 -5.29 -0.47 10.84
C ARG A 53 -6.45 -1.26 11.44
N LEU A 54 -7.46 -1.62 10.64
CA LEU A 54 -8.56 -2.45 11.13
C LEU A 54 -8.06 -3.81 11.57
N GLN A 55 -7.26 -4.50 10.74
CA GLN A 55 -6.72 -5.83 11.08
C GLN A 55 -6.03 -5.81 12.45
N LYS A 56 -5.20 -4.80 12.71
CA LYS A 56 -4.51 -4.63 14.01
C LYS A 56 -5.45 -4.31 15.17
N LEU A 57 -6.57 -3.63 14.89
CA LEU A 57 -7.56 -3.28 15.91
C LEU A 57 -8.53 -4.43 16.22
N LEU A 58 -8.74 -5.40 15.32
CA LEU A 58 -9.73 -6.47 15.49
C LEU A 58 -9.68 -7.17 16.86
N PRO A 59 -8.51 -7.61 17.39
CA PRO A 59 -8.44 -8.28 18.70
C PRO A 59 -8.85 -7.38 19.87
N SER A 60 -8.70 -6.07 19.72
CA SER A 60 -9.12 -5.10 20.74
C SER A 60 -10.61 -4.80 20.61
N LEU A 61 -11.11 -4.66 19.37
CA LEU A 61 -12.54 -4.43 19.10
C LEU A 61 -13.41 -5.62 19.52
N GLU A 62 -12.86 -6.84 19.51
CA GLU A 62 -13.55 -8.04 20.01
C GLU A 62 -13.78 -8.01 21.52
N ARG A 63 -12.89 -7.37 22.27
CA ARG A 63 -12.96 -7.24 23.73
C ARG A 63 -13.71 -5.99 24.20
N MET A 64 -14.14 -5.13 23.29
CA MET A 64 -14.82 -3.88 23.64
C MET A 64 -16.24 -4.13 24.19
N PRO A 65 -16.61 -3.47 25.31
CA PRO A 65 -18.00 -3.47 25.73
C PRO A 65 -18.84 -2.72 24.68
N LYS A 66 -19.95 -3.33 24.23
CA LYS A 66 -20.86 -2.79 23.18
C LYS A 66 -20.32 -2.88 21.75
N ARG A 67 -19.54 -3.90 21.43
CA ARG A 67 -19.05 -4.21 20.07
C ARG A 67 -20.16 -4.22 19.01
N GLU A 68 -21.37 -4.62 19.39
CA GLU A 68 -22.54 -4.72 18.53
C GLU A 68 -22.88 -3.36 17.90
N LYS A 69 -22.61 -2.26 18.62
CA LYS A 69 -22.86 -0.89 18.13
C LYS A 69 -21.86 -0.43 17.07
N LEU A 70 -20.70 -1.08 16.95
CA LEU A 70 -19.65 -0.71 15.99
C LEU A 70 -19.98 -1.10 14.54
N LYS A 71 -21.07 -1.84 14.30
CA LYS A 71 -21.52 -2.28 12.96
C LYS A 71 -20.37 -2.89 12.14
N MET A 72 -19.71 -3.90 12.73
CA MET A 72 -18.55 -4.58 12.15
C MET A 72 -18.80 -5.09 10.71
N PRO A 73 -17.76 -5.21 9.87
CA PRO A 73 -17.87 -5.92 8.59
C PRO A 73 -18.24 -7.38 8.83
N SER A 74 -18.91 -8.02 7.87
CA SER A 74 -19.26 -9.42 7.99
C SER A 74 -17.99 -10.30 8.04
N LYS A 75 -18.10 -11.53 8.57
CA LYS A 75 -16.98 -12.48 8.58
C LYS A 75 -16.42 -12.72 7.17
N ALA A 76 -17.29 -12.79 6.15
CA ALA A 76 -16.88 -12.94 4.76
C ALA A 76 -16.06 -11.74 4.25
N MET A 77 -16.46 -10.52 4.61
CA MET A 77 -15.73 -9.30 4.26
C MET A 77 -14.36 -9.23 4.94
N LEU A 78 -14.27 -9.62 6.23
CA LEU A 78 -13.00 -9.69 6.96
C LEU A 78 -12.06 -10.74 6.34
N LYS A 79 -12.58 -11.94 6.02
CA LYS A 79 -11.80 -12.98 5.33
C LYS A 79 -11.37 -12.56 3.93
N ARG A 80 -12.16 -11.77 3.21
CA ARG A 80 -11.75 -11.17 1.93
C ARG A 80 -10.61 -10.18 2.14
N MET A 81 -10.76 -9.25 3.11
CA MET A 81 -9.72 -8.29 3.45
C MET A 81 -8.38 -8.99 3.76
N GLU A 82 -8.39 -9.98 4.65
CA GLU A 82 -7.19 -10.72 5.06
C GLU A 82 -6.50 -11.41 3.88
N ARG A 83 -7.27 -12.06 3.00
CA ARG A 83 -6.73 -12.68 1.77
C ARG A 83 -6.11 -11.67 0.81
N SER A 84 -6.64 -10.46 0.73
CA SER A 84 -6.14 -9.42 -0.19
C SER A 84 -4.95 -8.64 0.37
N LEU A 85 -4.79 -8.54 1.69
CA LEU A 85 -3.75 -7.73 2.32
C LEU A 85 -2.31 -8.02 1.84
N PRO A 86 -1.88 -9.27 1.60
CA PRO A 86 -0.54 -9.55 1.08
C PRO A 86 -0.30 -8.90 -0.29
N LEU A 87 -1.24 -9.08 -1.22
CA LEU A 87 -1.17 -8.47 -2.55
C LEU A 87 -1.21 -6.94 -2.45
N LEU A 88 -2.11 -6.38 -1.62
CA LEU A 88 -2.19 -4.93 -1.42
C LEU A 88 -0.90 -4.35 -0.81
N THR A 89 -0.22 -5.11 0.04
CA THR A 89 1.08 -4.71 0.65
C THR A 89 2.17 -4.61 -0.41
N LYS A 90 2.19 -5.57 -1.35
CA LYS A 90 3.11 -5.56 -2.49
C LYS A 90 2.91 -4.32 -3.37
N TRP A 91 1.66 -4.04 -3.76
CA TRP A 91 1.30 -2.84 -4.51
C TRP A 91 1.59 -1.54 -3.76
N GLN A 92 1.35 -1.51 -2.45
CA GLN A 92 1.68 -0.35 -1.64
C GLN A 92 3.19 -0.09 -1.64
N SER A 93 4.01 -1.13 -1.67
CA SER A 93 5.47 -1.01 -1.66
C SER A 93 5.99 -0.53 -3.00
N VAL A 94 5.51 -1.11 -4.11
CA VAL A 94 5.79 -0.63 -5.48
C VAL A 94 5.42 0.85 -5.63
N THR A 95 4.20 1.23 -5.24
CA THR A 95 3.75 2.64 -5.37
C THR A 95 4.55 3.60 -4.50
N LYS A 96 4.91 3.21 -3.26
CA LYS A 96 5.78 4.02 -2.40
C LYS A 96 7.18 4.19 -2.99
N TYR A 97 7.75 3.14 -3.56
CA TYR A 97 9.07 3.20 -4.18
C TYR A 97 9.07 4.17 -5.36
N LEU A 98 8.09 4.06 -6.25
CA LEU A 98 7.94 4.94 -7.41
C LEU A 98 7.72 6.41 -7.04
N GLN A 99 7.17 6.68 -5.84
CA GLN A 99 6.96 8.04 -5.32
C GLN A 99 8.19 8.65 -4.67
N ARG A 100 9.33 7.94 -4.59
CA ARG A 100 10.57 8.48 -4.03
C ARG A 100 11.14 9.57 -4.95
N ARG A 101 11.65 10.63 -4.34
CA ARG A 101 12.25 11.77 -5.07
C ARG A 101 13.41 11.37 -5.99
N HIS A 102 14.13 10.30 -5.66
CA HIS A 102 15.29 9.82 -6.39
C HIS A 102 14.99 8.59 -7.27
N CYS A 103 13.73 8.35 -7.61
CA CYS A 103 13.36 7.26 -8.54
C CYS A 103 13.74 7.66 -9.98
N SER A 104 14.77 7.02 -10.55
CA SER A 104 15.17 7.25 -11.95
C SER A 104 14.23 6.55 -12.93
N ALA A 105 14.21 7.02 -14.18
CA ALA A 105 13.44 6.35 -15.25
C ALA A 105 13.89 4.89 -15.47
N ALA A 106 15.17 4.59 -15.29
CA ALA A 106 15.69 3.23 -15.33
C ALA A 106 15.10 2.34 -14.22
N ASN A 107 14.98 2.87 -12.99
CA ASN A 107 14.34 2.15 -11.88
C ASN A 107 12.86 1.90 -12.17
N VAL A 108 12.15 2.89 -12.70
CA VAL A 108 10.74 2.75 -13.10
C VAL A 108 10.60 1.65 -14.14
N ARG A 109 11.47 1.60 -15.15
CA ARG A 109 11.43 0.59 -16.19
C ARG A 109 11.59 -0.82 -15.63
N VAL A 110 12.61 -1.06 -14.81
CA VAL A 110 12.84 -2.38 -14.16
C VAL A 110 11.63 -2.80 -13.33
N ILE A 111 11.06 -1.88 -12.56
CA ILE A 111 9.87 -2.17 -11.73
C ILE A 111 8.67 -2.52 -12.60
N PHE A 112 8.43 -1.76 -13.67
CA PHE A 112 7.29 -2.00 -14.56
C PHE A 112 7.44 -3.30 -15.34
N ASP A 113 8.64 -3.62 -15.85
CA ASP A 113 8.91 -4.90 -16.50
C ASP A 113 8.67 -6.07 -15.54
N LYS A 114 9.09 -5.94 -14.28
CA LYS A 114 8.82 -6.95 -13.25
C LYS A 114 7.32 -7.06 -12.92
N VAL A 115 6.62 -5.93 -12.78
CA VAL A 115 5.16 -5.89 -12.56
C VAL A 115 4.42 -6.58 -13.71
N LEU A 116 4.82 -6.34 -14.96
CA LEU A 116 4.25 -7.00 -16.13
C LEU A 116 4.52 -8.50 -16.13
N SER A 117 5.71 -8.94 -15.71
CA SER A 117 6.02 -10.38 -15.62
C SER A 117 5.13 -11.12 -14.63
N GLU A 118 4.70 -10.45 -13.56
CA GLU A 118 3.89 -11.06 -12.50
C GLU A 118 2.39 -10.85 -12.66
N TRP A 119 1.99 -9.73 -13.27
CA TRP A 119 0.60 -9.41 -13.57
C TRP A 119 0.46 -9.00 -15.04
N PRO A 120 0.49 -9.96 -15.97
CA PRO A 120 0.36 -9.69 -17.40
C PRO A 120 -0.94 -8.95 -17.76
N SER A 121 -2.01 -9.13 -16.97
CA SER A 121 -3.27 -8.40 -17.15
C SER A 121 -3.13 -6.87 -17.05
N MET A 122 -2.02 -6.36 -16.51
CA MET A 122 -1.73 -4.93 -16.42
C MET A 122 -1.13 -4.35 -17.72
N GLU A 123 -0.78 -5.17 -18.72
CA GLU A 123 -0.19 -4.71 -19.98
C GLU A 123 -1.02 -3.61 -20.66
N SER A 124 -2.34 -3.79 -20.73
CA SER A 124 -3.27 -2.79 -21.28
C SER A 124 -3.21 -1.42 -20.57
N ARG A 125 -2.72 -1.37 -19.33
CA ARG A 125 -2.58 -0.14 -18.53
C ARG A 125 -1.22 0.51 -18.68
N PHE A 126 -0.20 -0.23 -19.11
CA PHE A 126 1.16 0.26 -19.33
C PHE A 126 1.50 0.46 -20.80
N ALA A 127 0.64 0.02 -21.73
CA ALA A 127 0.81 0.26 -23.16
C ALA A 127 0.92 1.77 -23.47
N SER A 128 1.69 2.11 -24.50
CA SER A 128 1.77 3.48 -25.03
C SER A 128 0.41 4.05 -25.44
N GLU A 129 -0.51 3.15 -25.82
CA GLU A 129 -1.87 3.47 -26.23
C GLU A 129 -2.90 3.44 -25.10
N ALA A 130 -2.46 3.19 -23.85
CA ALA A 130 -3.36 3.10 -22.70
C ALA A 130 -4.16 4.40 -22.53
N SER A 131 -5.42 4.29 -22.09
CA SER A 131 -6.32 5.43 -21.91
C SER A 131 -5.86 6.46 -20.86
N ILE A 132 -4.85 6.12 -20.05
CA ILE A 132 -4.21 7.03 -19.11
C ILE A 132 -3.23 7.99 -19.79
N VAL A 133 -2.73 7.64 -20.99
CA VAL A 133 -1.83 8.48 -21.78
C VAL A 133 -2.64 9.56 -22.48
N HIS A 134 -2.49 10.80 -22.02
CA HIS A 134 -3.32 11.92 -22.47
C HIS A 134 -2.88 12.48 -23.82
N TRP A 135 -1.58 12.57 -24.09
CA TRP A 135 -1.01 13.14 -25.31
C TRP A 135 -0.09 12.12 -25.97
N LYS A 136 -0.70 11.13 -26.62
CA LYS A 136 -0.01 9.94 -27.13
C LYS A 136 1.08 10.30 -28.14
N GLU A 137 0.78 11.23 -29.04
CA GLU A 137 1.70 11.69 -30.08
C GLU A 137 2.91 12.40 -29.48
N PHE A 138 2.71 13.17 -28.42
CA PHE A 138 3.78 13.86 -27.71
C PHE A 138 4.72 12.87 -27.02
N GLU A 139 4.17 11.92 -26.25
CA GLU A 139 4.96 10.89 -25.57
C GLU A 139 5.76 10.06 -26.58
N HIS A 140 5.15 9.71 -27.72
CA HIS A 140 5.82 8.98 -28.79
C HIS A 140 6.97 9.79 -29.42
N ALA A 141 6.75 11.08 -29.68
CA ALA A 141 7.78 11.97 -30.22
C ALA A 141 8.96 12.16 -29.26
N VAL A 142 8.70 12.23 -27.95
CA VAL A 142 9.74 12.29 -26.90
C VAL A 142 10.59 11.02 -26.92
N VAL A 143 9.97 9.84 -26.99
CA VAL A 143 10.69 8.56 -27.08
C VAL A 143 11.56 8.51 -28.33
N VAL A 144 11.02 8.89 -29.49
CA VAL A 144 11.77 8.92 -30.76
C VAL A 144 12.95 9.89 -30.68
N SER A 145 12.74 11.09 -30.15
CA SER A 145 13.80 12.08 -29.96
C SER A 145 14.93 11.59 -29.04
N LEU A 146 14.57 10.93 -27.93
CA LEU A 146 15.53 10.32 -27.00
C LEU A 146 16.32 9.15 -27.63
N LEU A 147 15.70 8.38 -28.53
CA LEU A 147 16.37 7.28 -29.23
C LEU A 147 17.33 7.79 -30.33
N LEU A 148 16.96 8.88 -31.02
CA LEU A 148 17.76 9.50 -32.08
C LEU A 148 18.94 10.33 -31.53
N THR A 149 18.81 10.87 -30.33
CA THR A 149 19.88 11.62 -29.65
C THR A 149 20.57 10.68 -28.66
N SER A 150 21.63 9.97 -29.08
CA SER A 150 22.33 8.95 -28.27
C SER A 150 23.08 9.47 -27.02
N SER A 151 22.46 10.32 -26.20
CA SER A 151 22.96 10.76 -24.91
C SER A 151 22.44 9.84 -23.80
N PRO A 152 23.31 9.28 -22.93
CA PRO A 152 22.89 8.42 -21.84
C PRO A 152 22.29 9.26 -20.71
N ILE A 153 21.04 9.70 -20.88
CA ILE A 153 20.28 10.39 -19.80
C ILE A 153 19.78 9.36 -18.77
N MET A 154 19.71 8.08 -19.16
CA MET A 154 19.40 7.00 -18.23
C MET A 154 20.65 6.60 -17.45
N SER A 155 20.82 7.18 -16.26
CA SER A 155 21.71 6.59 -15.25
C SER A 155 21.33 5.12 -15.06
N ALA A 156 22.30 4.22 -15.15
CA ALA A 156 22.07 2.80 -14.90
C ALA A 156 21.33 2.60 -13.56
N PRO A 157 20.40 1.64 -13.46
CA PRO A 157 19.78 1.33 -12.19
C PRO A 157 20.88 0.89 -11.22
N THR A 158 20.95 1.53 -10.05
CA THR A 158 21.89 1.13 -8.99
C THR A 158 21.60 -0.31 -8.56
N SER A 159 22.63 -1.12 -8.28
CA SER A 159 22.45 -2.51 -7.84
C SER A 159 21.51 -2.64 -6.63
N VAL A 160 21.59 -1.69 -5.69
CA VAL A 160 20.69 -1.58 -4.53
C VAL A 160 19.23 -1.36 -4.94
N ALA A 161 18.99 -0.57 -5.99
CA ALA A 161 17.65 -0.32 -6.52
C ALA A 161 17.08 -1.53 -7.27
N MET A 162 17.95 -2.32 -7.91
CA MET A 162 17.56 -3.58 -8.54
C MET A 162 17.18 -4.61 -7.48
N GLU A 163 18.03 -4.82 -6.46
CA GLU A 163 17.72 -5.72 -5.33
C GLU A 163 16.45 -5.29 -4.61
N GLU A 164 16.29 -4.01 -4.28
CA GLU A 164 15.07 -3.52 -3.62
C GLU A 164 13.84 -3.71 -4.51
N ALA A 165 13.93 -3.44 -5.82
CA ALA A 165 12.82 -3.70 -6.75
C ALA A 165 12.49 -5.19 -6.86
N LEU A 166 13.50 -6.07 -6.86
CA LEU A 166 13.31 -7.52 -6.87
C LEU A 166 12.72 -8.01 -5.53
N GLU A 167 13.18 -7.51 -4.39
CA GLU A 167 12.65 -7.85 -3.06
C GLU A 167 11.22 -7.38 -2.88
N LEU A 168 10.90 -6.14 -3.26
CA LEU A 168 9.53 -5.62 -3.21
C LEU A 168 8.55 -6.46 -4.01
N VAL A 169 9.06 -7.16 -5.02
CA VAL A 169 8.26 -7.97 -5.94
C VAL A 169 8.44 -9.49 -5.68
N GLY A 170 9.41 -9.93 -4.87
CA GLY A 170 9.78 -11.34 -4.66
C GLY A 170 9.20 -12.06 -3.44
N VAL A 171 8.50 -11.38 -2.51
CA VAL A 171 8.11 -11.97 -1.19
C VAL A 171 6.91 -12.94 -1.23
N VAL A 172 6.81 -13.81 -2.23
CA VAL A 172 5.99 -15.04 -2.13
C VAL A 172 6.76 -16.19 -2.76
N GLY A 173 7.73 -16.72 -2.03
CA GLY A 173 8.51 -17.84 -2.56
C GLY A 173 9.63 -18.35 -1.67
N ARG A 174 9.47 -18.40 -0.34
CA ARG A 174 10.11 -19.41 0.53
C ARG A 174 9.68 -19.28 2.00
N GLU A 175 9.30 -20.45 2.52
CA GLU A 175 9.26 -20.88 3.93
C GLU A 175 8.02 -20.61 4.79
N GLY A 176 7.37 -21.73 5.15
CA GLY A 176 6.48 -21.88 6.30
C GLY A 176 7.26 -21.96 7.63
N PRO A 177 6.60 -22.32 8.74
CA PRO A 177 6.82 -21.65 10.01
C PRO A 177 7.97 -22.25 10.83
N SER A 178 8.83 -21.40 11.38
CA SER A 178 9.56 -21.68 12.63
C SER A 178 9.98 -20.39 13.35
N ASN A 179 9.29 -20.17 14.46
CA ASN A 179 9.71 -19.57 15.73
C ASN A 179 11.10 -18.91 15.91
N SER A 180 11.00 -17.71 16.50
CA SER A 180 11.82 -17.10 17.55
C SER A 180 12.73 -15.93 17.17
N SER A 181 12.57 -14.89 17.99
CA SER A 181 13.55 -13.86 18.36
C SER A 181 13.52 -12.52 17.60
N THR A 182 12.81 -11.59 18.24
CA THR A 182 13.29 -10.25 18.62
C THR A 182 13.89 -9.35 17.53
N LEU A 183 13.10 -8.37 17.09
CA LEU A 183 13.64 -7.13 16.51
C LEU A 183 13.15 -5.95 17.35
N THR A 184 14.10 -5.40 18.09
CA THR A 184 13.98 -4.27 19.01
C THR A 184 13.60 -2.99 18.27
N VAL A 185 12.75 -2.24 18.96
CA VAL A 185 12.28 -0.89 18.65
C VAL A 185 13.46 0.08 18.68
N HIS A 186 13.68 0.84 17.61
CA HIS A 186 14.36 2.12 17.70
C HIS A 186 13.29 3.22 17.72
N ASP A 187 13.00 3.69 18.93
CA ASP A 187 12.29 4.93 19.20
C ASP A 187 13.32 6.07 19.05
N ASP A 188 13.22 6.86 17.99
CA ASP A 188 13.89 8.16 17.93
C ASP A 188 13.12 9.16 18.81
N VAL A 189 13.58 9.30 20.04
CA VAL A 189 13.27 10.43 20.92
C VAL A 189 14.02 11.65 20.41
N VAL A 190 13.33 12.52 19.65
CA VAL A 190 13.80 13.90 19.47
C VAL A 190 13.46 14.68 20.73
N SER A 191 14.44 14.80 21.62
CA SER A 191 14.48 15.81 22.68
C SER A 191 14.69 17.18 22.06
N LEU A 192 13.70 18.05 22.15
CA LEU A 192 13.87 19.49 22.03
C LEU A 192 13.96 20.08 23.44
N LYS A 193 15.19 20.43 23.85
CA LYS A 193 15.47 21.33 24.97
C LYS A 193 16.44 22.41 24.46
N LYS A 194 15.92 23.61 24.26
CA LYS A 194 16.31 24.84 24.98
C LYS A 194 15.31 25.93 24.62
#